data_AF-A0A2A9D304-F1
#
_entry.id   AF-A0A2A9D304-F1
#
_cell.length_a   1.000
_cell.length_b   1.000
_cell.length_c   1.000
_cell.angle_alpha   90.00
_cell.angle_beta   90.00
_cell.angle_gamma   90.00
#
_symmetry.space_group_name_H-M   'P 1'
#
loop_
_entity.id
_entity.type
_entity.pdbx_description
1 polymer ?
#
loop_
_entity_poly.entity_id
_entity_poly.type
_entity_poly.pdbx_seq_one_letter_code
_entity_poly.pdbx_strand_id
1 'polypeptide(L)'
;MLTRRRAAVGAAALLVGSVALVAPGAMAAEVVPEVSGVTFTDPTTGDPLDGELTVYEQFDLRLEYSLPDDVASGDTFTIDFPATLVGIPDPSVVVRDPETGDEVAHCVVTATEVTCTLTEYVDGKDDFTDFDLFFRMEAAQSTSEDSVEFPINSGDGVVIIDLPGDDGVIGSGGVSEPENPYKAGWVWREDPEVVEWRVFLPADEVEGEEIQLVDTLGQGQTLRRVDGEPDLWVVVWDLDVAPWDAPDPFSHPGSRWLADHEYDLVVSDDDTSFTLTMDVVEGTEMYMFGYRSNVPEGLEIPAVLTNEITGESHTLRQDLTYTYSSGGSGSGDNEPEPTTPEPTTPEPTTPEPTTPEPATPEPATPEPTTPEPTTPEPTTPEPTTPALPRTGAGDATVGGLVAAGLVLTGGLVLLVRRRAALRN
;
A
#
# COMPACT_ATOMS: atom_id res chain seq x y z
N MET A 1 26.23 -9.63 84.16
CA MET A 1 26.05 -11.00 83.64
C MET A 1 26.53 -11.04 82.20
N LEU A 2 27.09 -12.15 81.73
CA LEU A 2 27.65 -12.27 80.37
C LEU A 2 26.56 -12.50 79.33
N THR A 3 26.64 -11.83 78.18
CA THR A 3 26.39 -12.48 76.89
C THR A 3 27.15 -11.83 75.71
N ARG A 4 27.98 -12.66 75.06
CA ARG A 4 28.44 -12.60 73.66
C ARG A 4 27.30 -12.21 72.70
N ARG A 5 27.46 -11.71 71.47
CA ARG A 5 28.53 -11.63 70.44
C ARG A 5 28.26 -10.31 69.65
N ARG A 6 28.90 -9.91 68.54
CA ARG A 6 29.87 -10.45 67.57
C ARG A 6 30.69 -9.24 67.03
N ALA A 7 31.79 -9.44 66.31
CA ALA A 7 32.38 -8.40 65.45
C ALA A 7 32.07 -8.71 63.98
N ALA A 8 31.87 -7.68 63.16
CA ALA A 8 31.75 -7.80 61.71
C ALA A 8 32.83 -6.93 61.04
N VAL A 9 33.55 -7.52 60.08
CA VAL A 9 34.62 -6.87 59.31
C VAL A 9 33.98 -6.13 58.14
N GLY A 10 34.19 -4.82 58.05
CA GLY A 10 33.81 -4.05 56.87
C GLY A 10 34.90 -4.13 55.80
N ALA A 11 34.59 -4.75 54.66
CA ALA A 11 35.42 -4.67 53.47
C ALA A 11 34.89 -3.55 52.56
N ALA A 12 35.73 -2.57 52.24
CA ALA A 12 35.41 -1.53 51.27
C ALA A 12 35.80 -2.00 49.87
N ALA A 13 34.81 -2.18 48.99
CA ALA A 13 35.05 -2.44 47.57
C ALA A 13 35.04 -1.11 46.79
N LEU A 14 36.10 -0.83 46.04
CA LEU A 14 36.10 0.26 45.06
C LEU A 14 35.27 -0.18 43.84
N LEU A 15 34.20 0.55 43.55
CA LEU A 15 33.50 0.45 42.26
C LEU A 15 34.20 1.37 41.25
N VAL A 16 34.82 0.77 40.24
CA VAL A 16 35.23 1.48 39.02
C VAL A 16 34.01 1.53 38.11
N GLY A 17 33.46 2.71 37.88
CA GLY A 17 32.33 2.90 36.98
C GLY A 17 32.78 2.84 35.52
N SER A 18 32.49 1.74 34.84
CA SER A 18 32.56 1.65 33.38
C SER A 18 31.38 2.42 32.77
N VAL A 19 31.65 3.54 32.11
CA VAL A 19 30.68 4.20 31.25
C VAL A 19 30.49 3.32 30.01
N ALA A 20 29.32 2.70 29.89
CA ALA A 20 28.93 2.09 28.62
C ALA A 20 28.66 3.23 27.62
N LEU A 21 29.40 3.26 26.52
CA LEU A 21 28.94 3.98 25.34
C LEU A 21 27.75 3.19 24.81
N VAL A 22 26.55 3.76 24.95
CA VAL A 22 25.41 3.36 24.13
C VAL A 22 25.72 3.91 22.74
N ALA A 23 26.01 3.03 21.78
CA ALA A 23 26.00 3.44 20.39
C ALA A 23 24.58 3.92 20.05
N PRO A 24 24.41 5.05 19.32
CA PRO A 24 23.12 5.30 18.70
C PRO A 24 22.78 4.10 17.82
N GLY A 25 21.55 3.60 17.90
CA GLY A 25 21.09 2.62 16.91
C GLY A 25 21.22 3.24 15.53
N ALA A 26 21.63 2.44 14.54
CA ALA A 26 21.41 2.82 13.16
C ALA A 26 19.90 3.06 13.00
N MET A 27 19.54 4.22 12.45
CA MET A 27 18.18 4.46 11.99
C MET A 27 18.11 3.77 10.62
N ALA A 28 17.04 3.04 10.36
CA ALA A 28 16.72 2.57 9.01
C ALA A 28 16.79 3.74 8.02
N ALA A 29 17.36 3.52 6.85
CA ALA A 29 17.35 4.47 5.74
C ALA A 29 16.11 4.26 4.87
N GLU A 30 15.67 5.35 4.22
CA GLU A 30 14.70 5.28 3.13
C GLU A 30 15.46 5.08 1.81
N VAL A 31 15.05 4.08 1.04
CA VAL A 31 15.69 3.69 -0.23
C VAL A 31 14.70 3.85 -1.37
N VAL A 32 15.19 4.12 -2.59
CA VAL A 32 14.34 4.34 -3.77
C VAL A 32 14.56 3.17 -4.73
N PRO A 33 13.59 2.24 -4.87
CA PRO A 33 13.67 1.18 -5.88
C PRO A 33 13.53 1.75 -7.29
N GLU A 34 14.17 1.11 -8.27
CA GLU A 34 13.95 1.38 -9.69
C GLU A 34 12.92 0.38 -10.22
N VAL A 35 11.67 0.84 -10.45
CA VAL A 35 10.60 0.01 -11.02
C VAL A 35 10.80 -0.11 -12.53
N SER A 36 10.97 -1.34 -13.01
CA SER A 36 11.30 -1.70 -14.39
C SER A 36 10.09 -2.22 -15.18
N GLY A 37 9.06 -2.71 -14.50
CA GLY A 37 7.86 -3.29 -15.12
C GLY A 37 6.64 -3.26 -14.20
N VAL A 38 5.46 -3.28 -14.82
CA VAL A 38 4.17 -3.33 -14.14
C VAL A 38 3.25 -4.26 -14.91
N THR A 39 2.42 -5.04 -14.21
CA THR A 39 1.38 -5.86 -14.82
C THR A 39 0.10 -5.81 -13.98
N PHE A 40 -1.04 -5.67 -14.64
CA PHE A 40 -2.38 -5.79 -14.06
C PHE A 40 -2.94 -7.16 -14.44
N THR A 41 -3.44 -7.94 -13.49
CA THR A 41 -4.08 -9.25 -13.75
C THR A 41 -5.46 -9.37 -13.12
N ASP A 42 -6.37 -10.07 -13.81
CA ASP A 42 -7.65 -10.50 -13.26
C ASP A 42 -7.40 -11.37 -12.03
N PRO A 43 -7.98 -11.05 -10.86
CA PRO A 43 -7.68 -11.76 -9.62
C PRO A 43 -8.26 -13.17 -9.59
N THR A 44 -9.22 -13.48 -10.46
CA THR A 44 -9.91 -14.77 -10.54
C THR A 44 -9.24 -15.72 -11.52
N THR A 45 -8.81 -15.23 -12.68
CA THR A 45 -8.18 -16.07 -13.73
C THR A 45 -6.66 -16.03 -13.71
N GLY A 46 -6.06 -14.94 -13.22
CA GLY A 46 -4.62 -14.68 -13.30
C GLY A 46 -4.14 -14.25 -14.69
N ASP A 47 -5.05 -14.00 -15.63
CA ASP A 47 -4.72 -13.48 -16.95
C ASP A 47 -4.47 -11.95 -16.91
N PRO A 48 -3.60 -11.39 -17.77
CA PRO A 48 -3.44 -9.94 -17.90
C PRO A 48 -4.73 -9.22 -18.24
N LEU A 49 -4.92 -8.02 -17.69
CA LEU A 49 -6.03 -7.15 -18.04
C LEU A 49 -5.71 -6.35 -19.31
N ASP A 50 -6.34 -6.76 -20.42
CA ASP A 50 -6.28 -6.04 -21.71
C ASP A 50 -7.38 -4.97 -21.87
N GLY A 51 -8.29 -4.84 -20.89
CA GLY A 51 -9.48 -3.98 -20.94
C GLY A 51 -9.38 -2.73 -20.04
N GLU A 52 -10.26 -1.76 -20.30
CA GLU A 52 -10.48 -0.58 -19.45
C GLU A 52 -11.01 -1.01 -18.07
N LEU A 53 -10.38 -0.51 -16.99
CA LEU A 53 -10.87 -0.73 -15.63
C LEU A 53 -12.18 0.03 -15.37
N THR A 54 -13.05 -0.56 -14.55
CA THR A 54 -14.27 0.10 -14.05
C THR A 54 -14.18 0.40 -12.55
N VAL A 55 -14.84 1.46 -12.07
CA VAL A 55 -14.90 1.72 -10.62
C VAL A 55 -15.47 0.51 -9.86
N TYR A 56 -14.86 0.19 -8.72
CA TYR A 56 -15.01 -1.02 -7.89
C TYR A 56 -14.45 -2.33 -8.48
N GLU A 57 -13.81 -2.30 -9.65
CA GLU A 57 -13.10 -3.46 -10.17
C GLU A 57 -11.83 -3.71 -9.35
N GLN A 58 -11.69 -4.94 -8.87
CA GLN A 58 -10.49 -5.41 -8.16
C GLN A 58 -9.54 -6.13 -9.11
N PHE A 59 -8.26 -5.85 -8.96
CA PHE A 59 -7.19 -6.40 -9.79
C PHE A 59 -5.94 -6.65 -8.95
N ASP A 60 -5.13 -7.63 -9.35
CA ASP A 60 -3.82 -7.83 -8.74
C ASP A 60 -2.79 -7.02 -9.55
N LEU A 61 -2.06 -6.14 -8.86
CA LEU A 61 -0.96 -5.34 -9.42
C LEU A 61 0.36 -6.05 -9.09
N ARG A 62 1.17 -6.36 -10.11
CA ARG A 62 2.58 -6.76 -9.94
C ARG A 62 3.49 -5.62 -10.38
N LEU A 63 4.47 -5.31 -9.53
CA LEU A 63 5.59 -4.42 -9.79
C LEU A 63 6.86 -5.26 -9.95
N GLU A 64 7.64 -5.03 -11.00
CA GLU A 64 9.00 -5.55 -11.18
C GLU A 64 9.99 -4.43 -10.87
N TYR A 65 11.02 -4.69 -10.05
CA TYR A 65 11.93 -3.65 -9.59
C TYR A 65 13.34 -4.15 -9.23
N SER A 66 14.26 -3.21 -9.04
CA SER A 66 15.59 -3.43 -8.46
C SER A 66 15.83 -2.53 -7.24
N LEU A 67 16.81 -2.90 -6.41
CA LEU A 67 17.26 -2.14 -5.25
C LEU A 67 18.73 -1.66 -5.43
N PRO A 68 19.15 -0.59 -4.76
CA PRO A 68 20.56 -0.20 -4.68
C PRO A 68 21.44 -1.29 -4.03
N ASP A 69 22.72 -1.36 -4.40
CA ASP A 69 23.67 -2.30 -3.79
C ASP A 69 24.03 -1.96 -2.32
N ASP A 70 23.80 -0.72 -1.86
CA ASP A 70 24.19 -0.25 -0.53
C ASP A 70 23.07 -0.32 0.54
N VAL A 71 22.03 -1.12 0.28
CA VAL A 71 20.94 -1.41 1.24
C VAL A 71 21.40 -2.23 2.45
N ALA A 72 20.73 -2.05 3.58
CA ALA A 72 20.98 -2.78 4.81
C ALA A 72 19.68 -3.29 5.47
N SER A 73 19.83 -4.27 6.38
CA SER A 73 18.72 -4.78 7.17
C SER A 73 17.98 -3.66 7.93
N GLY A 74 16.67 -3.64 7.75
CA GLY A 74 15.77 -2.66 8.35
C GLY A 74 15.50 -1.43 7.49
N ASP A 75 16.24 -1.20 6.39
CA ASP A 75 15.94 -0.13 5.44
C ASP A 75 14.55 -0.33 4.80
N THR A 76 13.93 0.78 4.42
CA THR A 76 12.53 0.81 3.98
C THR A 76 12.34 1.53 2.66
N PHE A 77 11.34 1.11 1.88
CA PHE A 77 10.77 1.93 0.82
C PHE A 77 9.24 1.92 0.91
N THR A 78 8.63 3.05 0.57
CA THR A 78 7.18 3.23 0.54
C THR A 78 6.76 3.68 -0.85
N ILE A 79 5.72 3.07 -1.40
CA ILE A 79 5.08 3.48 -2.64
C ILE A 79 3.68 3.98 -2.28
N ASP A 80 3.47 5.29 -2.44
CA ASP A 80 2.19 5.96 -2.22
C ASP A 80 1.22 5.64 -3.39
N PHE A 81 -0.06 5.41 -3.07
CA PHE A 81 -1.09 5.11 -4.06
C PHE A 81 -1.81 6.39 -4.53
N PRO A 82 -2.08 6.54 -5.85
CA PRO A 82 -2.89 7.63 -6.36
C PRO A 82 -4.34 7.48 -5.88
N ALA A 83 -5.03 8.59 -5.60
CA ALA A 83 -6.40 8.56 -5.08
C ALA A 83 -7.45 7.89 -6.01
N THR A 84 -7.10 7.65 -7.28
CA THR A 84 -7.89 6.87 -8.24
C THR A 84 -7.94 5.38 -7.91
N LEU A 85 -6.95 4.87 -7.16
CA LEU A 85 -6.81 3.48 -6.76
C LEU A 85 -6.80 3.37 -5.23
N VAL A 86 -7.03 2.17 -4.71
CA VAL A 86 -6.90 1.84 -3.30
C VAL A 86 -6.24 0.46 -3.18
N GLY A 87 -5.33 0.26 -2.22
CA GLY A 87 -4.85 -1.08 -1.90
C GLY A 87 -5.86 -1.82 -1.01
N ILE A 88 -6.03 -3.12 -1.22
CA ILE A 88 -6.72 -3.96 -0.25
C ILE A 88 -5.74 -4.22 0.91
N PRO A 89 -6.08 -3.90 2.18
CA PRO A 89 -5.12 -3.99 3.27
C PRO A 89 -4.58 -5.41 3.48
N ASP A 90 -3.25 -5.54 3.55
CA ASP A 90 -2.55 -6.78 3.89
C ASP A 90 -1.32 -6.45 4.75
N PRO A 91 -1.34 -6.80 6.06
CA PRO A 91 -0.24 -6.51 6.97
C PRO A 91 0.90 -7.54 6.90
N SER A 92 0.84 -8.50 5.97
CA SER A 92 1.61 -9.75 6.02
C SER A 92 2.25 -10.17 4.69
N VAL A 93 2.36 -9.25 3.74
CA VAL A 93 3.01 -9.51 2.45
C VAL A 93 4.50 -9.82 2.66
N VAL A 94 5.01 -10.89 2.05
CA VAL A 94 6.44 -11.29 2.17
C VAL A 94 7.05 -11.48 0.80
N VAL A 95 8.19 -10.82 0.57
CA VAL A 95 9.09 -11.05 -0.56
C VAL A 95 10.08 -12.14 -0.17
N ARG A 96 10.23 -13.19 -0.99
CA ARG A 96 11.08 -14.35 -0.69
C ARG A 96 12.13 -14.61 -1.76
N ASP A 97 13.24 -15.19 -1.34
CA ASP A 97 14.19 -15.78 -2.27
C ASP A 97 13.57 -17.02 -2.95
N PRO A 98 13.57 -17.10 -4.30
CA PRO A 98 12.92 -18.20 -5.01
C PRO A 98 13.70 -19.53 -4.95
N GLU A 99 15.01 -19.50 -4.63
CA GLU A 99 15.84 -20.69 -4.50
C GLU A 99 15.89 -21.23 -3.05
N THR A 100 16.01 -20.34 -2.06
CA THR A 100 16.16 -20.71 -0.64
C THR A 100 14.85 -20.66 0.15
N GLY A 101 13.91 -19.80 -0.24
CA GLY A 101 12.68 -19.50 0.49
C GLY A 101 12.85 -18.52 1.67
N ASP A 102 14.06 -17.98 1.87
CA ASP A 102 14.35 -17.00 2.91
C ASP A 102 13.58 -15.69 2.68
N GLU A 103 13.28 -14.97 3.77
CA GLU A 103 12.47 -13.75 3.73
C GLU A 103 13.36 -12.55 3.46
N VAL A 104 13.16 -11.87 2.33
CA VAL A 104 13.99 -10.75 1.86
C VAL A 104 13.43 -9.40 2.31
N ALA A 105 12.11 -9.26 2.27
CA ALA A 105 11.40 -8.10 2.78
C ALA A 105 10.02 -8.47 3.34
N HIS A 106 9.58 -7.71 4.35
CA HIS A 106 8.19 -7.70 4.81
C HIS A 106 7.52 -6.43 4.31
N CYS A 107 6.37 -6.54 3.66
CA CYS A 107 5.62 -5.41 3.17
C CYS A 107 4.23 -5.33 3.82
N VAL A 108 3.77 -4.10 4.06
CA VAL A 108 2.44 -3.78 4.58
C VAL A 108 1.71 -2.98 3.53
N VAL A 109 0.63 -3.53 2.99
CA VAL A 109 -0.29 -2.85 2.08
C VAL A 109 -1.40 -2.23 2.92
N THR A 110 -1.72 -0.98 2.63
CA THR A 110 -2.83 -0.23 3.23
C THR A 110 -3.76 0.29 2.13
N ALA A 111 -4.78 1.06 2.51
CA ALA A 111 -5.62 1.75 1.53
C ALA A 111 -4.84 2.77 0.67
N THR A 112 -3.71 3.33 1.15
CA THR A 112 -3.07 4.51 0.55
C THR A 112 -1.59 4.33 0.20
N GLU A 113 -0.95 3.25 0.62
CA GLU A 113 0.48 3.01 0.42
C GLU A 113 0.81 1.50 0.59
N VAL A 114 1.91 1.06 -0.02
CA VAL A 114 2.64 -0.14 0.39
C VAL A 114 4.00 0.24 0.93
N THR A 115 4.33 -0.21 2.14
CA THR A 115 5.65 0.01 2.77
C THR A 115 6.35 -1.32 2.94
N CYS A 116 7.54 -1.47 2.35
CA CYS A 116 8.40 -2.63 2.49
C CYS A 116 9.59 -2.35 3.41
N THR A 117 9.95 -3.31 4.26
CA THR A 117 11.12 -3.29 5.15
C THR A 117 12.02 -4.47 4.83
N LEU A 118 13.30 -4.21 4.52
CA LEU A 118 14.29 -5.24 4.22
C LEU A 118 14.71 -5.99 5.48
N THR A 119 14.95 -7.30 5.37
CA THR A 119 15.35 -8.16 6.50
C THR A 119 16.88 -8.28 6.63
N GLU A 120 17.35 -9.10 7.58
CA GLU A 120 18.77 -9.51 7.68
C GLU A 120 19.28 -10.27 6.44
N TYR A 121 18.41 -10.63 5.48
CA TYR A 121 18.81 -11.31 4.24
C TYR A 121 19.75 -10.48 3.35
N VAL A 122 19.55 -9.15 3.29
CA VAL A 122 20.32 -8.27 2.38
C VAL A 122 21.72 -7.93 2.91
N ASP A 123 22.01 -8.21 4.19
CA ASP A 123 23.28 -7.86 4.81
C ASP A 123 24.45 -8.67 4.21
N GLY A 124 25.36 -7.99 3.52
CA GLY A 124 26.53 -8.61 2.87
C GLY A 124 26.23 -9.22 1.49
N LYS A 125 25.23 -8.66 0.79
CA LYS A 125 24.82 -9.03 -0.56
C LYS A 125 24.79 -7.83 -1.50
N ASP A 126 24.87 -8.09 -2.79
CA ASP A 126 24.81 -7.12 -3.90
C ASP A 126 23.99 -7.66 -5.09
N ASP A 127 23.88 -6.90 -6.19
CA ASP A 127 23.15 -7.28 -7.43
C ASP A 127 21.67 -7.61 -7.21
N PHE A 128 20.94 -6.68 -6.57
CA PHE A 128 19.52 -6.81 -6.27
C PHE A 128 18.63 -6.44 -7.48
N THR A 129 18.76 -7.17 -8.60
CA THR A 129 18.22 -6.74 -9.91
C THR A 129 16.90 -7.36 -10.37
N ASP A 130 16.51 -8.54 -9.86
CA ASP A 130 15.32 -9.29 -10.29
C ASP A 130 14.29 -9.46 -9.14
N PHE A 131 13.61 -8.38 -8.73
CA PHE A 131 12.53 -8.43 -7.73
C PHE A 131 11.13 -8.29 -8.37
N ASP A 132 10.14 -8.98 -7.80
CA ASP A 132 8.72 -8.70 -7.98
C ASP A 132 7.99 -8.53 -6.65
N LEU A 133 6.97 -7.67 -6.64
CA LEU A 133 6.02 -7.49 -5.55
C LEU A 133 4.62 -7.45 -6.15
N PHE A 134 3.70 -8.26 -5.63
CA PHE A 134 2.31 -8.28 -6.07
C PHE A 134 1.32 -8.22 -4.89
N PHE A 135 0.25 -7.45 -5.09
CA PHE A 135 -0.82 -7.23 -4.12
C PHE A 135 -2.11 -6.79 -4.82
N ARG A 136 -3.25 -6.90 -4.13
CA ARG A 136 -4.55 -6.53 -4.69
C ARG A 136 -4.86 -5.05 -4.51
N MET A 137 -5.48 -4.48 -5.52
CA MET A 137 -6.02 -3.12 -5.52
C MET A 137 -7.47 -3.11 -6.02
N GLU A 138 -8.15 -1.98 -5.82
CA GLU A 138 -9.47 -1.68 -6.37
C GLU A 138 -9.45 -0.30 -7.06
N ALA A 139 -10.14 -0.17 -8.19
CA ALA A 139 -10.35 1.11 -8.85
C ALA A 139 -11.36 1.96 -8.05
N ALA A 140 -10.88 2.98 -7.35
CA ALA A 140 -11.66 3.77 -6.39
C ALA A 140 -12.37 4.99 -7.00
N GLN A 141 -11.83 5.58 -8.07
CA GLN A 141 -12.43 6.74 -8.76
C GLN A 141 -12.20 6.67 -10.27
N SER A 142 -13.19 7.12 -11.05
CA SER A 142 -13.05 7.26 -12.50
C SER A 142 -12.03 8.34 -12.86
N THR A 143 -11.20 8.10 -13.86
CA THR A 143 -10.23 9.06 -14.41
C THR A 143 -10.33 9.09 -15.94
N SER A 144 -9.90 10.20 -16.55
CA SER A 144 -9.73 10.34 -18.00
C SER A 144 -8.26 10.51 -18.43
N GLU A 145 -7.33 10.40 -17.47
CA GLU A 145 -5.90 10.31 -17.75
C GLU A 145 -5.56 8.85 -18.07
N ASP A 146 -4.63 8.63 -19.01
CA ASP A 146 -4.17 7.31 -19.49
C ASP A 146 -3.18 6.62 -18.55
N SER A 147 -2.68 7.37 -17.56
CA SER A 147 -1.61 6.99 -16.66
C SER A 147 -1.82 7.61 -15.28
N VAL A 148 -1.23 7.00 -14.26
CA VAL A 148 -1.30 7.45 -12.86
C VAL A 148 0.09 7.47 -12.21
N GLU A 149 0.31 8.46 -11.34
CA GLU A 149 1.56 8.63 -10.60
C GLU A 149 1.50 7.91 -9.25
N PHE A 150 2.52 7.10 -8.97
CA PHE A 150 2.79 6.46 -7.68
C PHE A 150 4.07 7.06 -7.09
N PRO A 151 3.98 8.04 -6.17
CA PRO A 151 5.15 8.60 -5.49
C PRO A 151 5.91 7.54 -4.70
N ILE A 152 7.23 7.69 -4.61
CA ILE A 152 8.10 6.87 -3.75
C ILE A 152 8.59 7.73 -2.58
N ASN A 153 8.50 7.20 -1.35
CA ASN A 153 8.88 7.85 -0.10
C ASN A 153 8.32 9.29 0.00
N SER A 154 7.02 9.48 -0.25
CA SER A 154 6.37 10.80 -0.27
C SER A 154 6.95 11.82 -1.27
N GLY A 155 7.61 11.36 -2.34
CA GLY A 155 8.00 12.17 -3.50
C GLY A 155 9.50 12.31 -3.77
N ASP A 156 10.36 11.50 -3.13
CA ASP A 156 11.78 11.39 -3.49
C ASP A 156 11.99 10.63 -4.82
N GLY A 157 11.01 9.82 -5.22
CA GLY A 157 10.86 9.26 -6.57
C GLY A 157 9.40 9.27 -7.02
N VAL A 158 9.15 8.86 -8.27
CA VAL A 158 7.80 8.64 -8.81
C VAL A 158 7.84 7.56 -9.88
N VAL A 159 6.90 6.63 -9.82
CA VAL A 159 6.60 5.65 -10.88
C VAL A 159 5.38 6.16 -11.64
N ILE A 160 5.46 6.21 -12.97
CA ILE A 160 4.30 6.49 -13.81
C ILE A 160 3.82 5.14 -14.35
N ILE A 161 2.57 4.80 -14.09
CA ILE A 161 1.97 3.54 -14.48
C ILE A 161 0.84 3.83 -15.48
N ASP A 162 1.00 3.33 -16.70
CA ASP A 162 -0.06 3.32 -17.71
C ASP A 162 -1.18 2.38 -17.25
N LEU A 163 -2.43 2.83 -17.35
CA LEU A 163 -3.61 2.03 -17.00
C LEU A 163 -3.97 1.07 -18.15
N PRO A 164 -4.58 -0.09 -17.88
CA PRO A 164 -4.92 -1.06 -18.91
C PRO A 164 -6.06 -0.59 -19.84
N GLY A 165 -6.08 -1.13 -21.06
CA GLY A 165 -7.03 -0.80 -22.12
C GLY A 165 -6.51 0.23 -23.15
N ASP A 166 -7.10 0.23 -24.35
CA ASP A 166 -6.66 1.07 -25.49
C ASP A 166 -6.73 2.59 -25.22
N ASP A 167 -7.65 3.04 -24.35
CA ASP A 167 -7.85 4.44 -23.97
C ASP A 167 -7.26 4.77 -22.56
N GLY A 168 -6.82 3.78 -21.80
CA GLY A 168 -6.16 3.94 -20.48
C GLY A 168 -7.00 4.60 -19.37
N VAL A 169 -8.32 4.64 -19.47
CA VAL A 169 -9.17 5.34 -18.48
C VAL A 169 -9.72 4.41 -17.39
N ILE A 170 -10.32 4.98 -16.33
CA ILE A 170 -11.17 4.22 -15.41
C ILE A 170 -12.63 4.64 -15.65
N GLY A 171 -13.41 3.74 -16.25
CA GLY A 171 -14.83 3.94 -16.55
C GLY A 171 -15.69 3.96 -15.30
N SER A 172 -16.83 4.67 -15.35
CA SER A 172 -17.68 4.91 -14.18
C SER A 172 -18.51 3.71 -13.72
N GLY A 173 -18.23 2.48 -14.18
CA GLY A 173 -18.88 1.25 -13.72
C GLY A 173 -20.41 1.31 -13.76
N GLY A 174 -21.00 1.55 -14.93
CA GLY A 174 -22.43 1.90 -15.06
C GLY A 174 -23.39 0.85 -14.47
N VAL A 175 -23.90 1.10 -13.27
CA VAL A 175 -24.93 0.27 -12.62
C VAL A 175 -26.30 0.65 -13.18
N SER A 176 -27.02 -0.31 -13.77
CA SER A 176 -28.41 -0.15 -14.19
C SER A 176 -29.37 -0.68 -13.12
N GLU A 177 -30.59 -0.15 -13.09
CA GLU A 177 -31.64 -0.62 -12.18
C GLU A 177 -31.92 -2.13 -12.37
N PRO A 178 -31.86 -2.93 -11.29
CA PRO A 178 -32.16 -4.36 -11.33
C PRO A 178 -33.62 -4.66 -11.66
N GLU A 179 -33.91 -5.17 -12.86
CA GLU A 179 -35.25 -5.63 -13.24
C GLU A 179 -35.70 -6.93 -12.53
N ASN A 180 -34.79 -7.64 -11.86
CA ASN A 180 -35.05 -8.94 -11.23
C ASN A 180 -34.27 -9.06 -9.91
N PRO A 181 -34.71 -9.88 -8.94
CA PRO A 181 -33.98 -10.08 -7.70
C PRO A 181 -32.64 -10.79 -7.96
N TYR A 182 -31.55 -10.33 -7.33
CA TYR A 182 -30.24 -10.99 -7.43
C TYR A 182 -29.42 -10.85 -6.15
N LYS A 183 -28.40 -11.71 -6.05
CA LYS A 183 -27.43 -11.75 -4.96
C LYS A 183 -26.04 -11.60 -5.54
N ALA A 184 -25.23 -10.76 -4.93
CA ALA A 184 -23.84 -10.53 -5.30
C ALA A 184 -22.95 -10.55 -4.04
N GLY A 185 -21.65 -10.74 -4.24
CA GLY A 185 -20.67 -10.60 -3.18
C GLY A 185 -19.24 -10.60 -3.72
N TRP A 186 -18.34 -9.99 -2.94
CA TRP A 186 -16.95 -9.71 -3.28
C TRP A 186 -16.10 -9.61 -2.01
N VAL A 187 -14.78 -9.73 -2.17
CA VAL A 187 -13.82 -9.51 -1.07
C VAL A 187 -13.91 -8.06 -0.61
N TRP A 188 -14.09 -7.83 0.69
CA TRP A 188 -14.32 -6.50 1.23
C TRP A 188 -13.03 -5.66 1.21
N ARG A 189 -13.11 -4.44 0.68
CA ARG A 189 -11.95 -3.59 0.40
C ARG A 189 -11.13 -3.10 1.60
N GLU A 190 -11.62 -3.30 2.82
CA GLU A 190 -10.91 -2.93 4.05
C GLU A 190 -10.26 -4.13 4.76
N ASP A 191 -10.66 -5.36 4.43
CA ASP A 191 -10.21 -6.59 5.10
C ASP A 191 -10.43 -7.80 4.17
N PRO A 192 -9.36 -8.42 3.63
CA PRO A 192 -9.49 -9.53 2.69
C PRO A 192 -10.01 -10.81 3.32
N GLU A 193 -9.96 -10.94 4.65
CA GLU A 193 -10.56 -12.07 5.39
C GLU A 193 -12.08 -11.90 5.54
N VAL A 194 -12.68 -10.90 4.91
CA VAL A 194 -14.12 -10.60 4.95
C VAL A 194 -14.70 -10.55 3.53
N VAL A 195 -15.86 -11.16 3.36
CA VAL A 195 -16.68 -11.05 2.15
C VAL A 195 -17.89 -10.17 2.45
N GLU A 196 -18.14 -9.16 1.62
CA GLU A 196 -19.39 -8.40 1.65
C GLU A 196 -20.39 -9.04 0.68
N TRP A 197 -21.61 -9.26 1.15
CA TRP A 197 -22.73 -9.78 0.38
C TRP A 197 -23.82 -8.73 0.29
N ARG A 198 -24.45 -8.60 -0.87
CA ARG A 198 -25.65 -7.79 -1.06
C ARG A 198 -26.72 -8.58 -1.82
N VAL A 199 -27.97 -8.42 -1.40
CA VAL A 199 -29.16 -8.95 -2.07
C VAL A 199 -30.02 -7.76 -2.45
N PHE A 200 -30.36 -7.66 -3.72
CA PHE A 200 -31.26 -6.64 -4.26
C PHE A 200 -32.59 -7.30 -4.61
N LEU A 201 -33.68 -6.69 -4.17
CA LEU A 201 -35.04 -7.19 -4.31
C LEU A 201 -35.97 -6.03 -4.71
N PRO A 202 -36.39 -5.96 -5.99
CA PRO A 202 -37.43 -5.04 -6.44
C PRO A 202 -38.73 -5.23 -5.64
N ALA A 203 -39.44 -4.14 -5.36
CA ALA A 203 -40.62 -4.16 -4.50
C ALA A 203 -41.84 -4.84 -5.13
N ASP A 204 -41.89 -4.96 -6.47
CA ASP A 204 -42.93 -5.68 -7.20
C ASP A 204 -42.73 -7.21 -7.21
N GLU A 205 -41.54 -7.67 -6.84
CA GLU A 205 -41.18 -9.09 -6.63
C GLU A 205 -41.40 -9.56 -5.18
N VAL A 206 -42.01 -8.70 -4.34
CA VAL A 206 -42.42 -9.01 -2.96
C VAL A 206 -43.89 -9.41 -2.92
N GLU A 207 -44.19 -10.59 -2.36
CA GLU A 207 -45.55 -11.03 -2.09
C GLU A 207 -45.96 -10.71 -0.63
N GLY A 208 -47.20 -10.29 -0.41
CA GLY A 208 -47.76 -10.11 0.94
C GLY A 208 -47.53 -8.73 1.57
N GLU A 209 -47.53 -8.69 2.91
CA GLU A 209 -47.32 -7.48 3.74
C GLU A 209 -46.04 -7.61 4.61
N GLU A 210 -45.38 -8.77 4.61
CA GLU A 210 -44.17 -9.11 5.39
C GLU A 210 -43.15 -9.76 4.45
N ILE A 211 -41.89 -9.33 4.52
CA ILE A 211 -40.75 -9.95 3.83
C ILE A 211 -40.06 -10.89 4.83
N GLN A 212 -39.90 -12.16 4.46
CA GLN A 212 -39.08 -13.12 5.19
C GLN A 212 -38.00 -13.71 4.28
N LEU A 213 -36.74 -13.64 4.71
CA LEU A 213 -35.58 -14.14 4.00
C LEU A 213 -34.74 -15.05 4.91
N VAL A 214 -34.42 -16.25 4.44
CA VAL A 214 -33.53 -17.20 5.11
C VAL A 214 -32.25 -17.31 4.30
N ASP A 215 -31.12 -16.91 4.89
CA ASP A 215 -29.80 -16.92 4.26
C ASP A 215 -28.93 -18.04 4.87
N THR A 216 -28.12 -18.70 4.04
CA THR A 216 -27.21 -19.77 4.46
C THR A 216 -25.85 -19.63 3.80
N LEU A 217 -24.83 -19.46 4.64
CA LEU A 217 -23.42 -19.36 4.27
C LEU A 217 -22.82 -20.74 4.04
N GLY A 218 -22.18 -20.92 2.89
CA GLY A 218 -21.48 -22.14 2.52
C GLY A 218 -20.03 -22.18 3.02
N GLN A 219 -19.40 -23.36 2.87
CA GLN A 219 -17.95 -23.58 3.03
C GLN A 219 -17.37 -23.24 4.42
N GLY A 220 -18.20 -23.14 5.45
CA GLY A 220 -17.76 -22.83 6.81
C GLY A 220 -17.53 -21.34 7.07
N GLN A 221 -17.97 -20.47 6.16
CA GLN A 221 -18.09 -19.03 6.44
C GLN A 221 -19.03 -18.79 7.63
N THR A 222 -18.81 -17.69 8.34
CA THR A 222 -19.64 -17.26 9.47
C THR A 222 -20.05 -15.82 9.30
N LEU A 223 -21.26 -15.46 9.74
CA LEU A 223 -21.74 -14.08 9.76
C LEU A 223 -20.80 -13.24 10.62
N ARG A 224 -20.27 -12.15 10.06
CA ARG A 224 -19.35 -11.26 10.77
C ARG A 224 -20.09 -10.57 11.91
N ARG A 225 -19.41 -10.39 13.03
CA ARG A 225 -19.94 -9.66 14.20
C ARG A 225 -19.00 -8.52 14.59
N VAL A 226 -19.56 -7.35 14.81
CA VAL A 226 -18.87 -6.15 15.32
C VAL A 226 -19.45 -5.83 16.70
N ASP A 227 -18.58 -5.72 17.71
CA ASP A 227 -18.97 -5.56 19.13
C ASP A 227 -19.99 -6.60 19.69
N GLY A 228 -20.13 -7.74 18.98
CA GLY A 228 -21.04 -8.84 19.29
C GLY A 228 -22.36 -8.84 18.49
N GLU A 229 -22.67 -7.73 17.83
CA GLU A 229 -23.83 -7.55 16.96
C GLU A 229 -23.49 -7.97 15.52
N PRO A 230 -24.42 -8.55 14.75
CA PRO A 230 -24.15 -8.98 13.38
C PRO A 230 -23.91 -7.78 12.46
N ASP A 231 -22.89 -7.87 11.60
CA ASP A 231 -22.55 -6.85 10.59
C ASP A 231 -23.51 -6.98 9.39
N LEU A 232 -24.74 -6.51 9.59
CA LEU A 232 -25.85 -6.56 8.64
C LEU A 232 -26.61 -5.23 8.66
N TRP A 233 -27.08 -4.79 7.50
CA TRP A 233 -27.87 -3.59 7.31
C TRP A 233 -28.94 -3.79 6.23
N VAL A 234 -30.03 -3.02 6.34
CA VAL A 234 -31.10 -2.98 5.34
C VAL A 234 -31.27 -1.55 4.86
N VAL A 235 -31.36 -1.36 3.54
CA VAL A 235 -31.62 -0.07 2.90
C VAL A 235 -32.83 -0.22 2.00
N VAL A 236 -33.74 0.75 2.05
CA VAL A 236 -34.92 0.85 1.18
C VAL A 236 -34.83 2.12 0.34
N TRP A 237 -35.08 2.03 -0.97
CA TRP A 237 -34.98 3.18 -1.87
C TRP A 237 -36.32 3.56 -2.47
N ASP A 238 -36.54 4.87 -2.53
CA ASP A 238 -37.58 5.58 -3.28
C ASP A 238 -36.90 6.11 -4.57
N LEU A 239 -37.24 5.55 -5.72
CA LEU A 239 -36.67 5.90 -7.03
C LEU A 239 -37.49 7.02 -7.72
N ASP A 240 -38.74 7.22 -7.32
CA ASP A 240 -39.54 8.42 -7.56
C ASP A 240 -38.82 9.72 -7.08
N VAL A 241 -37.99 9.64 -6.02
CA VAL A 241 -37.13 10.74 -5.55
C VAL A 241 -35.92 11.00 -6.46
N ALA A 242 -35.28 9.97 -7.01
CA ALA A 242 -34.16 10.08 -7.95
C ALA A 242 -33.91 8.78 -8.74
N PRO A 243 -33.52 8.86 -10.03
CA PRO A 243 -33.22 7.67 -10.83
C PRO A 243 -32.02 6.90 -10.26
N TRP A 244 -31.92 5.62 -10.64
CA TRP A 244 -30.90 4.67 -10.20
C TRP A 244 -29.45 5.09 -10.50
N ASP A 245 -29.22 6.10 -11.35
CA ASP A 245 -27.91 6.54 -11.91
C ASP A 245 -26.84 7.01 -10.89
N ALA A 246 -26.98 6.73 -9.59
CA ALA A 246 -25.96 6.96 -8.59
C ALA A 246 -24.86 5.88 -8.69
N PRO A 247 -23.56 6.25 -8.76
CA PRO A 247 -22.46 5.28 -8.82
C PRO A 247 -22.26 4.53 -7.49
N ASP A 248 -22.86 5.02 -6.39
CA ASP A 248 -22.89 4.32 -5.12
C ASP A 248 -24.35 4.21 -4.63
N PRO A 249 -24.88 3.00 -4.40
CA PRO A 249 -26.21 2.79 -3.82
C PRO A 249 -26.44 3.50 -2.49
N PHE A 250 -25.40 3.66 -1.67
CA PHE A 250 -25.52 4.28 -0.34
C PHE A 250 -25.54 5.82 -0.37
N SER A 251 -25.10 6.40 -1.49
CA SER A 251 -25.09 7.84 -1.74
C SER A 251 -26.35 8.32 -2.49
N HIS A 252 -27.27 7.39 -2.82
CA HIS A 252 -28.52 7.71 -3.51
C HIS A 252 -29.45 8.56 -2.62
N PRO A 253 -29.97 9.71 -3.09
CA PRO A 253 -30.73 10.64 -2.25
C PRO A 253 -32.15 10.16 -1.90
N GLY A 254 -32.64 9.11 -2.57
CA GLY A 254 -33.85 8.38 -2.22
C GLY A 254 -33.62 7.17 -1.32
N SER A 255 -32.37 6.88 -0.93
CA SER A 255 -32.06 5.76 -0.03
C SER A 255 -32.35 6.10 1.44
N ARG A 256 -32.86 5.09 2.17
CA ARG A 256 -33.08 5.14 3.62
C ARG A 256 -32.57 3.86 4.26
N TRP A 257 -31.61 4.02 5.17
CA TRP A 257 -31.15 2.95 6.06
C TRP A 257 -32.23 2.67 7.10
N LEU A 258 -32.58 1.40 7.30
CA LEU A 258 -33.46 0.98 8.38
C LEU A 258 -32.68 0.92 9.69
N ALA A 259 -33.32 1.29 10.80
CA ALA A 259 -32.77 1.03 12.12
C ALA A 259 -33.07 -0.40 12.58
N ASP A 260 -32.25 -0.97 13.46
CA ASP A 260 -32.28 -2.38 13.92
C ASP A 260 -33.57 -2.83 14.65
N HIS A 261 -34.56 -1.94 14.78
CA HIS A 261 -35.88 -2.20 15.35
C HIS A 261 -37.02 -2.11 14.31
N GLU A 262 -36.69 -1.86 13.04
CA GLU A 262 -37.60 -1.91 11.88
C GLU A 262 -37.58 -3.30 11.21
N TYR A 263 -36.69 -4.20 11.62
CA TYR A 263 -36.60 -5.58 11.18
C TYR A 263 -36.22 -6.51 12.33
N ASP A 264 -36.70 -7.75 12.32
CA ASP A 264 -36.30 -8.82 13.22
C ASP A 264 -35.22 -9.70 12.54
N LEU A 265 -34.18 -10.07 13.30
CA LEU A 265 -33.09 -10.92 12.83
C LEU A 265 -32.83 -12.08 13.81
N VAL A 266 -32.90 -13.31 13.29
CA VAL A 266 -32.61 -14.55 14.04
C VAL A 266 -31.43 -15.26 13.40
N VAL A 267 -30.26 -15.21 14.04
CA VAL A 267 -29.03 -15.88 13.58
C VAL A 267 -28.94 -17.28 14.20
N SER A 268 -28.36 -18.25 13.50
CA SER A 268 -28.09 -19.59 14.03
C SER A 268 -27.02 -19.60 15.13
N ASP A 269 -27.04 -20.61 16.00
CA ASP A 269 -26.07 -20.79 17.11
C ASP A 269 -24.60 -20.90 16.64
N ASP A 270 -24.38 -21.17 15.36
CA ASP A 270 -23.06 -21.34 14.71
C ASP A 270 -22.72 -20.21 13.72
N ASP A 271 -23.54 -19.14 13.64
CA ASP A 271 -23.39 -18.02 12.72
C ASP A 271 -23.35 -18.38 11.22
N THR A 272 -23.72 -19.62 10.83
CA THR A 272 -23.73 -20.06 9.42
C THR A 272 -25.00 -19.73 8.65
N SER A 273 -26.06 -19.27 9.32
CA SER A 273 -27.33 -18.89 8.70
C SER A 273 -28.08 -17.84 9.51
N PHE A 274 -28.97 -17.10 8.87
CA PHE A 274 -29.90 -16.20 9.55
C PHE A 274 -31.27 -16.17 8.87
N THR A 275 -32.27 -15.74 9.63
CA THR A 275 -33.60 -15.37 9.12
C THR A 275 -33.83 -13.90 9.42
N LEU A 276 -34.08 -13.11 8.38
CA LEU A 276 -34.49 -11.72 8.47
C LEU A 276 -36.00 -11.64 8.18
N THR A 277 -36.73 -10.87 8.98
CA THR A 277 -38.16 -10.62 8.81
C THR A 277 -38.46 -9.13 8.98
N MET A 278 -39.26 -8.54 8.11
CA MET A 278 -39.67 -7.12 8.21
C MET A 278 -41.02 -6.85 7.54
N ASP A 279 -41.74 -5.83 7.99
CA ASP A 279 -42.94 -5.33 7.28
C ASP A 279 -42.55 -4.68 5.95
N VAL A 280 -43.41 -4.78 4.93
CA VAL A 280 -43.27 -4.05 3.66
C VAL A 280 -43.37 -2.54 3.88
N VAL A 281 -42.40 -1.79 3.36
CA VAL A 281 -42.29 -0.34 3.57
C VAL A 281 -43.00 0.42 2.43
N GLU A 282 -44.07 1.16 2.76
CA GLU A 282 -44.81 1.98 1.80
C GLU A 282 -43.89 3.01 1.11
N GLY A 283 -43.99 3.12 -0.22
CA GLY A 283 -43.15 4.02 -1.03
C GLY A 283 -41.75 3.50 -1.35
N THR A 284 -41.44 2.24 -1.01
CA THR A 284 -40.20 1.58 -1.44
C THR A 284 -40.38 0.94 -2.80
N GLU A 285 -39.42 1.18 -3.70
CA GLU A 285 -39.33 0.53 -5.02
C GLU A 285 -38.22 -0.53 -5.06
N MET A 286 -37.19 -0.42 -4.20
CA MET A 286 -36.21 -1.49 -4.02
C MET A 286 -35.75 -1.67 -2.56
N TYR A 287 -35.59 -2.93 -2.16
CA TYR A 287 -34.92 -3.35 -0.94
C TYR A 287 -33.50 -3.83 -1.26
N MET A 288 -32.54 -3.43 -0.44
CA MET A 288 -31.18 -3.96 -0.47
C MET A 288 -30.78 -4.45 0.94
N PHE A 289 -30.47 -5.73 1.03
CA PHE A 289 -29.99 -6.38 2.26
C PHE A 289 -28.48 -6.59 2.11
N GLY A 290 -27.68 -5.90 2.91
CA GLY A 290 -26.22 -6.00 2.89
C GLY A 290 -25.70 -6.56 4.21
N TYR A 291 -24.67 -7.39 4.16
CA TYR A 291 -24.03 -7.93 5.36
C TYR A 291 -22.66 -8.51 5.01
N ARG A 292 -21.86 -8.81 6.04
CA ARG A 292 -20.52 -9.38 5.87
C ARG A 292 -20.37 -10.75 6.50
N SER A 293 -19.52 -11.59 5.93
CA SER A 293 -19.12 -12.88 6.49
C SER A 293 -17.60 -13.02 6.53
N ASN A 294 -17.09 -13.69 7.56
CA ASN A 294 -15.68 -14.03 7.65
C ASN A 294 -15.34 -15.19 6.71
N VAL A 295 -14.19 -15.10 6.03
CA VAL A 295 -13.55 -16.20 5.31
C VAL A 295 -13.09 -17.25 6.34
N PRO A 296 -13.24 -18.57 6.06
CA PRO A 296 -12.78 -19.60 6.97
C PRO A 296 -11.26 -19.57 7.19
N GLU A 297 -10.82 -19.69 8.45
CA GLU A 297 -9.39 -19.85 8.78
C GLU A 297 -8.78 -21.06 8.03
N GLY A 298 -7.62 -20.85 7.39
CA GLY A 298 -6.89 -21.93 6.71
C GLY A 298 -7.55 -22.46 5.44
N LEU A 299 -8.43 -21.68 4.80
CA LEU A 299 -9.03 -22.00 3.51
C LEU A 299 -7.95 -22.24 2.42
N GLU A 300 -7.96 -23.42 1.81
CA GLU A 300 -7.09 -23.71 0.66
C GLU A 300 -7.57 -22.94 -0.58
N ILE A 301 -6.74 -22.03 -1.10
CA ILE A 301 -7.02 -21.25 -2.31
C ILE A 301 -6.45 -21.92 -3.57
N PRO A 302 -7.10 -21.79 -4.76
CA PRO A 302 -8.37 -21.10 -5.00
C PRO A 302 -9.57 -21.86 -4.43
N ALA A 303 -10.49 -21.12 -3.81
CA ALA A 303 -11.72 -21.64 -3.22
C ALA A 303 -12.95 -21.07 -3.92
N VAL A 304 -14.12 -21.66 -3.65
CA VAL A 304 -15.43 -21.10 -4.05
C VAL A 304 -16.28 -20.94 -2.79
N LEU A 305 -16.46 -19.69 -2.36
CA LEU A 305 -17.30 -19.29 -1.25
C LEU A 305 -18.72 -19.12 -1.76
N THR A 306 -19.62 -19.98 -1.30
CA THR A 306 -21.00 -20.01 -1.80
C THR A 306 -21.97 -19.48 -0.77
N ASN A 307 -23.04 -18.85 -1.22
CA ASN A 307 -24.02 -18.21 -0.35
C ASN A 307 -25.40 -18.23 -1.02
N GLU A 308 -26.43 -18.62 -0.28
CA GLU A 308 -27.78 -18.85 -0.79
C GLU A 308 -28.83 -18.21 0.13
N ILE A 309 -29.69 -17.36 -0.45
CA ILE A 309 -30.83 -16.75 0.25
C ILE A 309 -32.14 -17.22 -0.35
N THR A 310 -33.13 -17.53 0.49
CA THR A 310 -34.46 -17.98 0.10
C THR A 310 -35.52 -17.10 0.75
N GLY A 311 -36.36 -16.47 -0.06
CA GLY A 311 -37.63 -15.85 0.35
C GLY A 311 -38.83 -16.70 -0.06
N GLU A 312 -40.03 -16.12 -0.02
CA GLU A 312 -41.26 -16.86 -0.36
C GLU A 312 -41.31 -17.31 -1.83
N SER A 313 -40.95 -16.42 -2.76
CA SER A 313 -41.07 -16.64 -4.21
C SER A 313 -39.72 -16.92 -4.91
N HIS A 314 -38.61 -16.63 -4.24
CA HIS A 314 -37.27 -16.60 -4.84
C HIS A 314 -36.22 -17.34 -4.01
N THR A 315 -35.30 -18.04 -4.68
CA THR A 315 -34.02 -18.49 -4.11
C THR A 315 -32.89 -17.95 -4.99
N LEU A 316 -31.99 -17.18 -4.39
CA LEU A 316 -30.87 -16.52 -5.06
C LEU A 316 -29.57 -17.06 -4.49
N ARG A 317 -28.68 -17.49 -5.39
CA ARG A 317 -27.41 -18.11 -5.05
C ARG A 317 -26.27 -17.34 -5.71
N GLN A 318 -25.22 -17.08 -4.95
CA GLN A 318 -23.97 -16.54 -5.46
C GLN A 318 -22.82 -17.48 -5.09
N ASP A 319 -21.98 -17.79 -6.08
CA ASP A 319 -20.74 -18.56 -5.93
C ASP A 319 -19.58 -17.59 -6.21
N LEU A 320 -18.88 -17.13 -5.16
CA LEU A 320 -17.72 -16.25 -5.25
C LEU A 320 -16.44 -17.07 -5.34
N THR A 321 -15.67 -16.93 -6.42
CA THR A 321 -14.31 -17.48 -6.48
C THR A 321 -13.39 -16.64 -5.60
N TYR A 322 -12.72 -17.27 -4.64
CA TYR A 322 -11.83 -16.63 -3.67
C TYR A 322 -10.38 -17.06 -3.92
N THR A 323 -9.55 -16.08 -4.27
CA THR A 323 -8.18 -16.21 -4.79
C THR A 323 -7.22 -15.21 -4.16
N TYR A 324 -7.61 -14.58 -3.04
CA TYR A 324 -6.81 -13.50 -2.46
C TYR A 324 -5.40 -14.00 -2.10
N SER A 325 -4.39 -13.37 -2.69
CA SER A 325 -2.99 -13.66 -2.42
C SER A 325 -2.13 -12.44 -2.72
N SER A 326 -1.02 -12.34 -2.00
CA SER A 326 -0.03 -11.27 -2.07
C SER A 326 1.35 -11.90 -1.85
N GLY A 327 2.41 -11.20 -2.25
CA GLY A 327 3.78 -11.64 -1.99
C GLY A 327 4.77 -11.03 -2.95
N GLY A 328 5.93 -11.66 -3.08
CA GLY A 328 6.93 -11.28 -4.06
C GLY A 328 8.10 -12.24 -4.10
N SER A 329 8.90 -12.14 -5.14
CA SER A 329 10.20 -12.80 -5.29
C SER A 329 11.32 -11.77 -5.30
N GLY A 330 12.52 -12.15 -4.88
CA GLY A 330 13.70 -11.31 -5.02
C GLY A 330 14.94 -12.02 -4.49
N SER A 331 16.11 -11.69 -5.00
CA SER A 331 17.37 -12.28 -4.54
C SER A 331 18.51 -11.26 -4.61
N GLY A 332 19.65 -11.61 -4.04
CA GLY A 332 20.89 -10.87 -4.17
C GLY A 332 22.07 -11.85 -4.11
N ASP A 333 23.11 -11.55 -4.88
CA ASP A 333 24.35 -12.30 -4.87
C ASP A 333 25.11 -12.07 -3.55
N ASN A 334 26.04 -12.96 -3.23
CA ASN A 334 26.87 -12.78 -2.03
C ASN A 334 28.03 -11.86 -2.40
N GLU A 335 28.25 -10.78 -1.63
CA GLU A 335 29.30 -9.79 -1.90
C GLU A 335 30.63 -10.53 -2.16
N PRO A 336 31.28 -10.32 -3.32
CA PRO A 336 32.44 -11.11 -3.69
C PRO A 336 33.59 -10.87 -2.70
N GLU A 337 34.08 -11.95 -2.06
CA GLU A 337 35.19 -11.87 -1.09
C GLU A 337 36.27 -10.92 -1.61
N PRO A 338 36.69 -9.90 -0.83
CA PRO A 338 37.51 -8.81 -1.33
C PRO A 338 38.79 -9.38 -1.93
N THR A 339 38.88 -9.33 -3.26
CA THR A 339 39.99 -9.90 -4.01
C THR A 339 41.26 -9.20 -3.58
N THR A 340 42.00 -9.84 -2.67
CA THR A 340 43.26 -9.32 -2.16
C THR A 340 44.18 -9.25 -3.36
N PRO A 341 44.59 -8.05 -3.84
CA PRO A 341 45.44 -7.97 -5.01
C PRO A 341 46.72 -8.73 -4.71
N GLU A 342 47.06 -9.73 -5.53
CA GLU A 342 48.28 -10.50 -5.32
C GLU A 342 49.46 -9.53 -5.15
N PRO A 343 50.31 -9.70 -4.13
CA PRO A 343 51.38 -8.77 -3.86
C PRO A 343 52.38 -8.82 -5.03
N THR A 344 52.22 -7.87 -5.95
CA THR A 344 53.10 -7.62 -7.08
C THR A 344 54.46 -7.21 -6.53
N THR A 345 55.28 -8.22 -6.26
CA THR A 345 56.65 -8.07 -5.81
C THR A 345 57.43 -7.58 -7.03
N PRO A 346 57.91 -6.31 -7.06
CA PRO A 346 58.67 -5.84 -8.20
C PRO A 346 59.96 -6.65 -8.31
N GLU A 347 60.19 -7.28 -9.45
CA GLU A 347 61.44 -8.02 -9.67
C GLU A 347 62.65 -7.08 -9.52
N PRO A 348 63.71 -7.51 -8.81
CA PRO A 348 64.90 -6.68 -8.60
C PRO A 348 65.67 -6.53 -9.91
N THR A 349 65.40 -5.44 -10.64
CA THR A 349 66.13 -5.05 -11.84
C THR A 349 67.58 -4.72 -11.49
N THR A 350 68.47 -5.68 -11.75
CA THR A 350 69.92 -5.49 -11.63
C THR A 350 70.43 -4.89 -12.95
N PRO A 351 70.98 -3.67 -12.96
CA PRO A 351 71.46 -3.06 -14.21
C PRO A 351 72.73 -3.76 -14.70
N GLU A 352 72.68 -4.34 -15.90
CA GLU A 352 73.87 -4.84 -16.60
C GLU A 352 74.75 -3.67 -17.09
N PRO A 353 76.09 -3.80 -17.03
CA PRO A 353 77.01 -2.77 -17.52
C PRO A 353 77.09 -2.77 -19.05
N THR A 354 76.33 -1.89 -19.70
CA THR A 354 76.39 -1.69 -21.14
C THR A 354 77.66 -0.94 -21.56
N THR A 355 78.46 -1.57 -22.43
CA THR A 355 79.61 -0.95 -23.07
C THR A 355 79.14 -0.26 -24.36
N PRO A 356 79.42 1.04 -24.58
CA PRO A 356 78.92 1.75 -25.76
C PRO A 356 79.70 1.38 -27.03
N GLU A 357 78.99 0.86 -28.04
CA GLU A 357 79.51 0.79 -29.41
C GLU A 357 79.45 2.17 -30.10
N PRO A 358 80.40 2.50 -30.99
CA PRO A 358 80.41 3.77 -31.70
C PRO A 358 79.42 3.77 -32.89
N ALA A 359 78.22 4.27 -32.68
CA ALA A 359 77.26 4.54 -33.76
C ALA A 359 77.69 5.75 -34.60
N THR A 360 77.84 5.56 -35.91
CA THR A 360 78.13 6.63 -36.88
C THR A 360 76.82 7.35 -37.23
N PRO A 361 76.76 8.70 -37.23
CA PRO A 361 75.51 9.41 -37.50
C PRO A 361 75.18 9.42 -39.00
N GLU A 362 74.01 8.90 -39.36
CA GLU A 362 73.38 9.16 -40.66
C GLU A 362 72.69 10.54 -40.67
N PRO A 363 72.64 11.24 -41.82
CA PRO A 363 72.05 12.57 -41.90
C PRO A 363 70.50 12.52 -41.99
N ALA A 364 69.83 12.86 -40.90
CA ALA A 364 68.37 13.07 -40.91
C ALA A 364 68.03 14.38 -41.65
N THR A 365 67.24 14.27 -42.72
CA THR A 365 66.66 15.42 -43.43
C THR A 365 65.38 15.85 -42.70
N PRO A 366 65.16 17.13 -42.39
CA PRO A 366 63.95 17.55 -41.68
C PRO A 366 62.73 17.52 -42.60
N GLU A 367 61.72 16.72 -42.23
CA GLU A 367 60.38 16.79 -42.82
C GLU A 367 59.59 18.01 -42.27
N PRO A 368 58.71 18.63 -43.08
CA PRO A 368 58.06 19.88 -42.70
C PRO A 368 56.92 19.68 -41.69
N THR A 369 57.05 20.28 -40.50
CA THR A 369 55.96 20.41 -39.54
C THR A 369 54.87 21.34 -40.08
N THR A 370 53.68 20.80 -40.34
CA THR A 370 52.47 21.59 -40.61
C THR A 370 51.70 21.75 -39.30
N PRO A 371 51.41 22.98 -38.82
CA PRO A 371 50.61 23.16 -37.61
C PRO A 371 49.14 22.86 -37.91
N GLU A 372 48.50 22.03 -37.08
CA GLU A 372 47.05 21.85 -37.11
C GLU A 372 46.33 23.11 -36.58
N PRO A 373 45.17 23.47 -37.15
CA PRO A 373 44.46 24.70 -36.77
C PRO A 373 43.74 24.53 -35.41
N THR A 374 44.06 25.41 -34.47
CA THR A 374 43.27 25.58 -33.24
C THR A 374 41.98 26.36 -33.53
N THR A 375 40.84 25.67 -33.51
CA THR A 375 39.52 26.30 -33.56
C THR A 375 39.18 26.88 -32.18
N PRO A 376 38.89 28.19 -32.04
CA PRO A 376 38.38 28.73 -30.79
C PRO A 376 36.89 28.38 -30.60
N GLU A 377 36.52 27.96 -29.40
CA GLU A 377 35.11 27.72 -29.04
C GLU A 377 34.30 29.03 -29.00
N PRO A 378 33.02 29.02 -29.44
CA PRO A 378 32.18 30.21 -29.42
C PRO A 378 31.64 30.52 -28.01
N THR A 379 32.08 31.63 -27.43
CA THR A 379 31.46 32.18 -26.22
C THR A 379 30.12 32.83 -26.54
N THR A 380 29.02 32.17 -26.16
CA THR A 380 27.67 32.74 -26.23
C THR A 380 27.47 33.80 -25.13
N PRO A 381 27.08 35.05 -25.44
CA PRO A 381 26.76 36.05 -24.44
C PRO A 381 25.36 35.81 -23.85
N GLU A 382 25.22 36.01 -22.53
CA GLU A 382 23.94 35.94 -21.82
C GLU A 382 22.95 37.01 -22.31
N PRO A 383 21.64 36.70 -22.40
CA PRO A 383 20.64 37.66 -22.86
C PRO A 383 20.33 38.73 -21.81
N THR A 384 20.78 39.96 -22.04
CA THR A 384 20.36 41.13 -21.26
C THR A 384 18.87 41.44 -21.46
N THR A 385 18.07 41.35 -20.38
CA THR A 385 16.65 41.70 -20.37
C THR A 385 16.41 43.19 -20.67
N PRO A 386 15.59 43.56 -21.66
CA PRO A 386 15.21 44.96 -21.90
C PRO A 386 14.27 45.49 -20.82
N ALA A 387 14.61 46.65 -20.23
CA ALA A 387 13.71 47.34 -19.29
C ALA A 387 12.52 47.98 -20.03
N LEU A 388 11.29 47.58 -19.66
CA LEU A 388 10.06 48.25 -20.09
C LEU A 388 9.81 49.56 -19.29
N PRO A 389 9.15 50.56 -19.89
CA PRO A 389 9.07 51.91 -19.33
C PRO A 389 8.08 52.03 -18.17
N ARG A 390 8.43 52.86 -17.19
CA ARG A 390 7.53 53.30 -16.12
C ARG A 390 6.39 54.17 -16.67
N THR A 391 5.15 53.76 -16.46
CA THR A 391 4.02 54.67 -16.21
C THR A 391 3.55 54.46 -14.78
N GLY A 392 3.26 55.53 -14.05
CA GLY A 392 3.22 55.51 -12.59
C GLY A 392 1.85 55.74 -11.96
N ALA A 393 1.60 54.99 -10.88
CA ALA A 393 0.78 55.29 -9.70
C ALA A 393 1.06 54.13 -8.72
N GLY A 394 1.27 54.28 -7.42
CA GLY A 394 1.33 55.44 -6.53
C GLY A 394 1.13 54.90 -5.10
N ASP A 395 1.97 55.32 -4.14
CA ASP A 395 1.91 54.93 -2.71
C ASP A 395 2.19 53.42 -2.40
N ALA A 396 2.81 52.99 -1.29
CA ALA A 396 3.45 53.68 -0.17
C ALA A 396 4.61 52.85 0.47
N THR A 397 5.58 53.56 1.07
CA THR A 397 6.49 53.22 2.20
C THR A 397 7.11 51.83 2.44
N VAL A 398 8.45 51.91 2.57
CA VAL A 398 9.48 50.96 3.01
C VAL A 398 9.32 50.37 4.43
N GLY A 399 9.77 49.11 4.59
CA GLY A 399 10.27 48.49 5.84
C GLY A 399 9.52 47.22 6.27
N GLY A 400 10.12 46.11 6.71
CA GLY A 400 11.54 45.78 6.88
C GLY A 400 11.77 44.80 8.06
N LEU A 401 12.42 43.66 7.78
CA LEU A 401 13.10 42.73 8.71
C LEU A 401 12.33 41.74 9.63
N VAL A 402 13.02 40.61 9.83
CA VAL A 402 12.98 39.58 10.90
C VAL A 402 11.96 38.43 10.81
N ALA A 403 12.50 37.22 10.64
CA ALA A 403 11.87 35.95 10.98
C ALA A 403 12.10 35.59 12.47
N ALA A 404 11.12 34.99 13.12
CA ALA A 404 11.27 34.30 14.40
C ALA A 404 10.21 33.19 14.50
N GLY A 405 10.65 31.95 14.74
CA GLY A 405 9.74 30.80 14.88
C GLY A 405 9.01 30.76 16.22
N LEU A 406 7.97 29.93 16.30
CA LEU A 406 7.19 29.72 17.51
C LEU A 406 6.92 28.23 17.73
N VAL A 407 7.68 27.64 18.66
CA VAL A 407 7.36 26.35 19.29
C VAL A 407 6.25 26.59 20.31
N LEU A 408 5.20 25.76 20.30
CA LEU A 408 4.20 25.71 21.37
C LEU A 408 4.10 24.30 21.95
N THR A 409 4.83 24.10 23.06
CA THR A 409 4.52 23.05 24.02
C THR A 409 3.46 23.55 25.01
N GLY A 410 2.40 22.77 25.24
CA GLY A 410 1.27 23.14 26.09
C GLY A 410 0.83 21.99 27.00
N GLY A 411 1.49 21.84 28.14
CA GLY A 411 1.26 20.72 29.06
C GLY A 411 0.04 20.88 29.98
N LEU A 412 -0.77 19.81 30.03
CA LEU A 412 -1.39 19.19 31.22
C LEU A 412 -1.51 20.04 32.52
N VAL A 413 -2.75 20.34 32.94
CA VAL A 413 -3.07 20.64 34.35
C VAL A 413 -4.31 19.85 34.81
N LEU A 414 -4.08 18.90 35.73
CA LEU A 414 -5.12 18.15 36.45
C LEU A 414 -5.87 19.04 37.46
N LEU A 415 -7.20 18.87 37.54
CA LEU A 415 -7.97 19.33 38.72
C LEU A 415 -9.03 18.32 39.15
N VAL A 416 -8.62 17.41 40.03
CA VAL A 416 -9.50 16.52 40.80
C VAL A 416 -10.35 17.34 41.79
N ARG A 417 -11.67 17.15 41.81
CA ARG A 417 -12.51 17.51 42.98
C ARG A 417 -13.69 16.57 43.26
N ARG A 418 -13.39 15.59 44.13
CA ARG A 418 -14.24 14.88 45.11
C ARG A 418 -15.78 15.01 45.02
N ARG A 419 -16.44 13.85 44.97
CA ARG A 419 -17.78 13.65 45.57
C ARG A 419 -17.73 13.78 47.10
N ALA A 420 -18.71 14.46 47.69
CA ALA A 420 -19.21 14.21 49.06
C ALA A 420 -20.65 14.74 49.16
N ALA A 421 -21.55 13.96 49.76
CA ALA A 421 -22.97 14.29 49.87
C ALA A 421 -23.28 15.26 51.04
N LEU A 422 -24.49 15.85 51.05
CA LEU A 422 -25.42 15.82 52.19
C LEU A 422 -26.76 16.57 51.89
N ARG A 423 -27.88 15.87 52.14
CA ARG A 423 -29.19 16.34 52.65
C ARG A 423 -29.67 17.78 52.32
N ASN A 424 -30.84 17.88 51.67
CA ASN A 424 -32.14 17.72 52.36
C ASN A 424 -33.22 17.26 51.38
#